data_AF-A0A8X7BU42-F1
#
_entry.id   AF-A0A8X7BU42-F1
#
_cell.length_a   1.000
_cell.length_b   1.000
_cell.length_c   1.000
_cell.angle_alpha   90.00
_cell.angle_beta   90.00
_cell.angle_gamma   90.00
#
_symmetry.space_group_name_H-M   'P 1'
#
loop_
_entity.id
_entity.type
_entity.pdbx_description
1 polymer ?
#
loop_
_entity_poly.entity_id
_entity_poly.type
_entity_poly.pdbx_seq_one_letter_code
_entity_poly.pdbx_strand_id
1 'polypeptide(L)'
;MIHLQLAMLNKLGAIAKKKENIMFYDDFYDLMLRANEEQREIMFHTMHHLISTDESMREPLLIYLTGPAGSGKTFVIKGILGIYNRTARNYVPKNAPPNIYR
;
A
#
# COMPACT_ATOMS: atom_id res chain seq x y z
N MET A 1 -21.58 -2.72 20.96
CA MET A 1 -20.22 -2.37 20.48
C MET A 1 -20.05 -2.60 18.98
N ILE A 2 -20.51 -3.73 18.42
CA ILE A 2 -20.44 -4.09 16.99
C ILE A 2 -21.12 -3.06 16.05
N HIS A 3 -22.26 -2.49 16.45
CA HIS A 3 -22.98 -1.51 15.63
C HIS A 3 -22.22 -0.18 15.43
N LEU A 4 -21.32 0.21 16.34
CA LEU A 4 -20.55 1.44 16.23
C LEU A 4 -19.39 1.31 15.23
N GLN A 5 -18.74 0.14 15.19
CA GLN A 5 -17.68 -0.18 14.21
C GLN A 5 -18.21 -0.24 12.78
N LEU A 6 -19.38 -0.88 12.58
CA LEU A 6 -20.08 -0.89 11.30
C LEU A 6 -20.54 0.52 10.88
N ALA A 7 -20.99 1.35 11.82
CA ALA A 7 -21.37 2.73 11.53
C ALA A 7 -20.17 3.60 11.12
N MET A 8 -18.98 3.41 11.70
CA MET A 8 -17.76 4.07 11.24
C MET A 8 -17.31 3.59 9.86
N LEU A 9 -17.36 2.28 9.59
CA LEU A 9 -17.08 1.70 8.28
C LEU A 9 -18.08 2.18 7.20
N ASN A 10 -19.35 2.34 7.57
CA ASN A 10 -20.39 2.89 6.69
C ASN A 10 -20.29 4.42 6.52
N LYS A 11 -19.79 5.16 7.51
CA LYS A 11 -19.44 6.59 7.36
C LYS A 11 -18.18 6.80 6.52
N LEU A 12 -17.30 5.81 6.47
CA LEU A 12 -16.22 5.69 5.47
C LEU A 12 -16.74 5.19 4.11
N GLY A 13 -18.06 4.95 4.01
CA GLY A 13 -18.78 4.60 2.80
C GLY A 13 -18.41 5.54 1.66
N ALA A 14 -17.82 4.94 0.63
CA ALA A 14 -17.44 5.59 -0.61
C ALA A 14 -16.39 6.71 -0.51
N ILE A 15 -15.30 6.51 0.22
CA ILE A 15 -14.01 7.09 -0.23
C ILE A 15 -13.39 6.14 -1.27
N ALA A 16 -14.14 5.80 -2.31
CA ALA A 16 -13.56 5.45 -3.60
C ALA A 16 -13.13 6.77 -4.26
N LYS A 17 -12.20 7.49 -3.61
CA LYS A 17 -11.59 8.67 -4.21
C LYS A 17 -10.82 8.15 -5.42
N LYS A 18 -11.07 8.72 -6.60
CA LYS A 18 -10.25 8.47 -7.78
C LYS A 18 -8.79 8.54 -7.33
N LYS A 19 -8.02 7.47 -7.53
CA LYS A 19 -6.60 7.44 -7.18
C LYS A 19 -5.88 8.49 -8.03
N GLU A 20 -5.79 9.70 -7.52
CA GLU A 20 -4.96 10.77 -8.05
C GLU A 20 -3.55 10.57 -7.48
N ASN A 21 -2.51 10.81 -8.28
CA ASN A 21 -1.11 10.56 -7.94
C ASN A 21 -0.71 9.08 -7.81
N ILE A 22 -1.10 8.26 -8.80
CA ILE A 22 -0.53 6.92 -8.94
C ILE A 22 0.88 7.04 -9.52
N MET A 23 1.88 6.63 -8.75
CA MET A 23 3.25 6.48 -9.21
C MET A 23 3.30 5.48 -10.37
N PHE A 24 3.94 5.85 -11.49
CA PHE A 24 4.10 4.96 -12.64
C PHE A 24 4.88 3.70 -12.29
N TYR A 25 4.76 2.66 -13.11
CA TYR A 25 5.42 1.38 -12.84
C TYR A 25 6.93 1.53 -12.75
N ASP A 26 7.54 2.23 -13.71
CA ASP A 26 8.98 2.42 -13.78
C ASP A 26 9.51 3.22 -12.59
N ASP A 27 8.84 4.31 -12.22
CA ASP A 27 9.18 5.11 -11.04
C ASP A 27 9.14 4.30 -9.74
N PHE A 28 8.15 3.40 -9.63
CA PHE A 28 8.03 2.52 -8.47
C PHE A 28 9.11 1.44 -8.46
N TYR A 29 9.41 0.87 -9.62
CA TYR A 29 10.47 -0.12 -9.75
C TYR A 29 11.83 0.48 -9.37
N ASP A 30 12.14 1.67 -9.90
CA ASP A 30 13.33 2.43 -9.53
C ASP A 30 13.38 2.77 -8.04
N LEU A 31 12.24 3.14 -7.44
CA LEU A 31 12.15 3.39 -6.01
C LEU A 31 12.48 2.12 -5.22
N MET A 32 11.90 0.98 -5.58
CA MET A 32 12.17 -0.29 -4.91
C MET A 32 13.64 -0.71 -5.03
N LEU A 33 14.29 -0.45 -6.18
CA LEU A 33 15.71 -0.73 -6.39
C LEU A 33 16.64 0.16 -5.56
N ARG A 34 16.25 1.40 -5.29
CA ARG A 34 17.06 2.36 -4.51
C ARG A 34 16.92 2.20 -3.00
N ALA A 35 15.97 1.38 -2.55
CA ALA A 35 15.76 1.13 -1.14
C ALA A 35 16.97 0.43 -0.52
N ASN A 36 17.39 0.86 0.66
CA ASN A 36 18.33 0.08 1.45
C ASN A 36 17.64 -1.18 2.03
N GLU A 37 18.41 -2.02 2.71
CA GLU A 37 17.90 -3.30 3.22
C GLU A 37 16.72 -3.14 4.19
N GLU A 38 16.84 -2.28 5.21
CA GLU A 38 15.79 -2.05 6.21
C GLU A 38 14.50 -1.47 5.58
N GLN A 39 14.65 -0.50 4.69
CA GLN A 39 13.53 0.11 3.96
C GLN A 39 12.84 -0.93 3.06
N ARG A 40 13.63 -1.79 2.42
CA ARG A 40 13.12 -2.85 1.55
C ARG A 40 12.37 -3.92 2.35
N GLU A 41 12.89 -4.30 3.52
CA GLU A 41 12.26 -5.26 4.41
C GLU A 41 10.86 -4.81 4.83
N ILE A 42 10.71 -3.56 5.30
CA ILE A 42 9.40 -3.05 5.73
C ILE A 42 8.41 -2.93 4.55
N MET A 43 8.92 -2.59 3.36
CA MET A 43 8.11 -2.57 2.13
C MET A 43 7.63 -3.97 1.75
N PHE A 44 8.48 -4.99 1.80
CA PHE A 44 8.06 -6.37 1.53
C PHE A 44 7.12 -6.92 2.60
N HIS A 45 7.35 -6.61 3.87
CA HIS A 45 6.44 -6.99 4.95
C HIS A 45 5.04 -6.41 4.71
N THR A 46 4.96 -5.13 4.34
CA THR A 46 3.69 -4.47 3.97
C THR A 46 3.04 -5.17 2.78
N MET A 47 3.80 -5.50 1.74
CA MET A 47 3.28 -6.21 0.57
C MET A 47 2.71 -7.57 0.95
N HIS A 48 3.45 -8.36 1.71
CA HIS A 48 3.03 -9.67 2.21
C HIS A 48 1.75 -9.57 3.03
N HIS A 49 1.69 -8.62 3.97
CA HIS A 49 0.51 -8.37 4.78
C HIS A 49 -0.74 -8.04 3.94
N LEU A 50 -0.59 -7.24 2.87
CA LEU A 50 -1.71 -6.85 2.01
C LEU A 50 -2.21 -7.95 1.07
N ILE A 51 -1.34 -8.88 0.66
CA ILE A 51 -1.69 -9.94 -0.31
C ILE A 51 -1.99 -11.30 0.35
N SER A 52 -1.60 -11.47 1.62
CA SER A 52 -1.77 -12.74 2.32
C SER A 52 -3.25 -13.11 2.45
N THR A 53 -3.55 -14.39 2.25
CA THR A 53 -4.89 -14.96 2.49
C THR A 53 -5.04 -15.49 3.92
N ASP A 54 -3.97 -15.44 4.72
CA ASP A 54 -3.96 -15.86 6.12
C ASP A 54 -4.87 -14.96 6.95
N GLU A 55 -5.80 -15.57 7.69
CA GLU A 55 -6.76 -14.85 8.53
C GLU A 55 -6.08 -14.10 9.68
N SER A 56 -4.93 -14.58 10.17
CA SER A 56 -4.14 -13.92 11.21
C SER A 56 -3.53 -12.59 10.75
N MET A 57 -3.43 -12.37 9.43
CA MET A 57 -2.89 -11.15 8.83
C MET A 57 -3.99 -10.15 8.43
N ARG A 58 -5.25 -10.36 8.83
CA ARG A 58 -6.36 -9.43 8.56
C ARG A 58 -6.41 -8.23 9.50
N GLU A 59 -5.57 -8.19 10.54
CA GLU A 59 -5.53 -7.07 11.47
C GLU A 59 -4.90 -5.82 10.82
N PRO A 60 -5.31 -4.60 11.19
CA PRO A 60 -4.71 -3.39 10.62
C PRO A 60 -3.20 -3.27 10.92
N LEU A 61 -2.38 -3.17 9.87
CA LEU A 61 -0.94 -2.90 10.00
C LEU A 61 -0.69 -1.43 10.38
N LEU A 62 -0.07 -1.21 11.55
CA LEU A 62 0.39 0.10 12.03
C LEU A 62 1.92 0.16 12.01
N ILE A 63 2.48 1.13 11.29
CA ILE A 63 3.93 1.30 11.13
C ILE A 63 4.38 2.62 11.76
N TYR A 64 5.34 2.53 12.68
CA TYR A 64 6.01 3.69 13.26
C TYR A 64 7.38 3.87 12.63
N LEU A 65 7.57 4.97 11.89
CA LEU A 65 8.86 5.32 11.28
C LEU A 65 9.62 6.28 12.19
N THR A 66 10.77 5.83 12.72
CA THR A 66 11.62 6.61 13.61
C THR A 66 12.96 6.94 12.95
N GLY A 67 13.77 7.79 13.59
CA GLY A 67 15.09 8.19 13.12
C GLY A 67 15.22 9.67 12.73
N PRO A 68 16.46 10.16 12.50
CA PRO A 68 16.77 11.58 12.32
C PRO A 68 16.20 12.15 11.00
N ALA A 69 16.21 13.48 10.86
CA ALA A 69 15.87 14.13 9.60
C ALA A 69 16.78 13.61 8.46
N GLY A 70 16.21 13.42 7.27
CA GLY A 70 16.95 12.86 6.12
C GLY A 70 17.10 11.33 6.11
N SER A 71 16.61 10.60 7.12
CA SER A 71 16.73 9.12 7.19
C SER A 71 15.88 8.33 6.17
N GLY A 72 15.20 9.01 5.24
CA GLY A 72 14.39 8.34 4.22
C GLY A 72 12.98 7.92 4.65
N LYS A 73 12.45 8.41 5.78
CA LYS A 73 11.06 8.09 6.21
C LYS A 73 10.01 8.37 5.13
N THR A 74 10.07 9.53 4.48
CA THR A 74 9.16 9.89 3.39
C THR A 74 9.33 8.99 2.17
N PHE A 75 10.55 8.50 1.92
CA PHE A 75 10.82 7.56 0.83
C PHE A 75 10.10 6.22 1.09
N VAL A 76 10.17 5.70 2.32
CA VAL A 76 9.42 4.49 2.73
C VAL A 76 7.90 4.70 2.61
N ILE A 77 7.38 5.84 3.06
CA ILE A 77 5.94 6.17 2.92
C ILE A 77 5.52 6.15 1.45
N LYS A 78 6.33 6.71 0.55
CA LYS A 78 6.06 6.68 -0.90
C LYS A 78 6.06 5.26 -1.46
N GLY A 79 7.00 4.43 -1.04
CA GLY A 79 7.07 3.02 -1.42
C GLY A 79 5.84 2.23 -0.96
N ILE A 80 5.47 2.35 0.32
CA ILE A 80 4.27 1.73 0.90
C ILE A 80 3.00 2.19 0.18
N LEU A 81 2.85 3.49 -0.10
CA LEU A 81 1.72 4.01 -0.87
C LEU A 81 1.70 3.44 -2.30
N GLY A 82 2.87 3.28 -2.92
CA GLY A 82 3.03 2.62 -4.20
C GLY A 82 2.57 1.16 -4.20
N ILE A 83 2.89 0.42 -3.14
CA ILE A 83 2.45 -0.97 -2.91
C ILE A 83 0.94 -1.02 -2.74
N TYR A 84 0.39 -0.24 -1.82
CA TYR A 84 -1.05 -0.20 -1.56
C TYR A 84 -1.85 0.14 -2.81
N ASN A 85 -1.36 1.11 -3.59
CA ASN A 85 -2.01 1.49 -4.83
C ASN A 85 -2.03 0.36 -5.87
N ARG A 86 -1.05 -0.55 -5.87
CA ARG A 86 -0.97 -1.69 -6.79
C ARG A 86 -1.73 -2.92 -6.29
N THR A 87 -1.80 -3.14 -4.98
CA THR A 87 -2.45 -4.33 -4.38
C THR A 87 -3.94 -4.13 -4.12
N ALA A 88 -4.40 -2.91 -3.83
CA ALA A 88 -5.82 -2.63 -3.72
C ALA A 88 -6.50 -2.84 -5.09
N ARG A 89 -7.36 -3.86 -5.17
CA ARG A 89 -8.09 -4.53 -6.30
C ARG A 89 -8.65 -3.69 -7.48
N ASN A 90 -8.29 -2.42 -7.62
CA ASN A 90 -8.72 -1.51 -8.69
C ASN A 90 -7.55 -0.86 -9.46
N TYR A 91 -6.33 -1.41 -9.39
CA TYR A 91 -5.24 -0.93 -10.24
C TYR A 91 -5.26 -1.67 -11.58
N VAL A 92 -5.84 -1.02 -12.59
CA VAL A 92 -5.59 -1.36 -13.99
C VAL A 92 -4.47 -0.44 -14.45
N PRO A 93 -3.24 -0.95 -14.70
CA PRO A 93 -2.19 -0.16 -15.32
C PRO A 93 -2.74 0.47 -16.61
N LYS A 94 -2.49 1.76 -16.86
CA LYS A 94 -2.97 2.43 -18.09
C LYS A 94 -2.47 1.76 -19.39
N ASN A 95 -1.47 0.88 -19.27
CA ASN A 95 -0.87 0.09 -20.36
C ASN A 95 -1.01 -1.43 -20.16
N ALA A 96 -1.89 -1.92 -19.27
CA ALA A 96 -2.07 -3.35 -19.07
C ALA A 96 -2.83 -3.98 -20.25
N PRO A 97 -2.37 -5.13 -20.79
CA PRO A 97 -3.15 -5.86 -21.77
C PRO A 97 -4.48 -6.34 -21.16
N PRO A 98 -5.56 -6.45 -21.95
CA PRO A 98 -6.94 -6.43 -21.43
C PRO A 98 -7.42 -7.56 -20.50
N ASN A 99 -6.62 -8.55 -20.11
CA ASN A 99 -7.19 -9.81 -19.57
C ASN A 99 -6.32 -10.54 -18.52
N ILE A 100 -5.95 -9.91 -17.40
CA ILE A 100 -5.30 -10.67 -16.32
C ILE A 100 -5.74 -10.24 -14.93
N TYR A 101 -7.05 -10.27 -14.61
CA TYR A 101 -7.53 -10.48 -13.23
C TYR A 101 -8.93 -11.12 -13.31
N ARG A 102 -8.97 -12.46 -13.28
CA ARG A 102 -10.16 -13.24 -12.88
C ARG A 102 -9.94 -13.70 -11.44
#